data_AF-A0A9Q8Z7C8-F1
#
_entry.id   AF-A0A9Q8Z7C8-F1
#
_cell.length_a   1.000
_cell.length_b   1.000
_cell.length_c   1.000
_cell.angle_alpha   90.00
_cell.angle_beta   90.00
_cell.angle_gamma   90.00
#
_symmetry.space_group_name_H-M   'P 1'
#
loop_
_entity.id
_entity.type
_entity.pdbx_description
1 polymer ?
#
loop_
_entity_poly.entity_id
_entity_poly.type
_entity_poly.pdbx_seq_one_letter_code
_entity_poly.pdbx_strand_id
1 'polypeptide(L)'
;MADPSLYTYESPLKGYEGCEPLPNEKAADGKSYVNPPTGKKSDAYKSFVTPITNGIRGGFDVHIYFLQTDEEETRFANELWERIRREFPELRIYRVWDRPIGPHPLAMFEVNIFTPGNYSPIRA
;
A
#
# COMPACT_ATOMS: atom_id res chain seq x y z
N MET A 1 -3.54 5.62 22.32
CA MET A 1 -4.29 4.94 21.24
C MET A 1 -5.75 5.34 21.37
N ALA A 2 -6.44 5.63 20.27
CA ALA A 2 -7.87 5.91 20.31
C ALA A 2 -8.65 4.58 20.46
N ASP A 3 -9.76 4.61 21.20
CA ASP A 3 -10.65 3.45 21.36
C ASP A 3 -11.41 3.19 20.05
N PRO A 4 -11.23 2.02 19.39
CA PRO A 4 -11.88 1.70 18.12
C PRO A 4 -13.42 1.68 18.19
N SER A 5 -14.00 1.45 19.38
CA SER A 5 -15.45 1.41 19.57
C SER A 5 -16.12 2.78 19.48
N LEU A 6 -15.35 3.87 19.51
CA LEU A 6 -15.85 5.23 19.37
C LEU A 6 -16.15 5.64 17.92
N TYR A 7 -15.81 4.81 16.94
CA TYR A 7 -16.02 5.11 15.53
C TYR A 7 -17.18 4.28 14.95
N THR A 8 -18.13 4.96 14.32
CA THR A 8 -19.18 4.31 13.51
C THR A 8 -18.78 4.30 12.05
N TYR A 9 -18.76 3.13 11.43
CA TYR A 9 -18.46 2.95 10.01
C TYR A 9 -19.70 2.46 9.26
N GLU A 10 -19.80 2.84 8.00
CA GLU A 10 -20.82 2.28 7.12
C GLU A 10 -20.55 0.80 6.84
N SER A 11 -21.60 0.04 6.51
CA SER A 11 -21.44 -1.34 6.08
C SER A 11 -20.48 -1.42 4.88
N PRO A 12 -19.51 -2.34 4.87
CA PRO A 12 -18.70 -2.61 3.68
C PRO A 12 -19.53 -3.08 2.46
N LEU A 13 -20.76 -3.53 2.70
CA LEU A 13 -21.73 -3.90 1.66
C LEU A 13 -22.62 -2.74 1.21
N LYS A 14 -22.34 -1.51 1.66
CA LYS A 14 -23.11 -0.34 1.22
C LYS A 14 -23.01 -0.18 -0.30
N GLY A 15 -24.16 -0.08 -0.96
CA GLY A 15 -24.28 -0.05 -2.42
C GLY A 15 -24.45 -1.43 -3.08
N TYR A 16 -24.44 -2.52 -2.30
CA TYR A 16 -24.69 -3.89 -2.74
C TYR A 16 -25.91 -4.52 -2.05
N GLU A 17 -26.77 -3.70 -1.45
CA GLU A 17 -28.00 -4.18 -0.82
C GLU A 17 -28.97 -4.74 -1.86
N GLY A 18 -29.60 -5.87 -1.54
CA GLY A 18 -30.60 -6.49 -2.40
C GLY A 18 -30.04 -7.16 -3.67
N CYS A 19 -28.72 -7.29 -3.80
CA CYS A 19 -28.11 -8.12 -4.84
C CYS A 19 -28.49 -9.60 -4.66
N GLU A 20 -28.54 -10.34 -5.77
CA GLU A 20 -28.69 -11.79 -5.75
C GLU A 20 -27.55 -12.45 -4.95
N PRO A 21 -27.83 -13.57 -4.24
CA PRO A 21 -26.79 -14.30 -3.52
C PRO A 21 -25.63 -14.72 -4.43
N LEU A 22 -24.40 -14.57 -3.94
CA LEU A 22 -23.22 -15.05 -4.65
C LEU A 22 -23.22 -16.60 -4.73
N PRO A 23 -22.71 -17.19 -5.82
CA PRO A 23 -22.66 -18.64 -5.97
C PRO A 23 -21.65 -19.28 -5.00
N ASN A 24 -21.92 -20.52 -4.60
CA ASN A 24 -21.02 -21.32 -3.78
C ASN A 24 -20.09 -22.25 -4.59
N GLU A 25 -20.12 -22.14 -5.92
CA GLU A 25 -19.30 -22.96 -6.83
C GLU A 25 -17.80 -22.73 -6.60
N LYS A 26 -17.03 -23.81 -6.58
CA LYS A 26 -15.58 -23.78 -6.43
C LYS A 26 -14.91 -23.71 -7.80
N ALA A 27 -13.86 -22.90 -7.91
CA ALA A 27 -13.01 -22.85 -9.08
C ALA A 27 -12.21 -24.16 -9.25
N ALA A 28 -11.49 -24.28 -10.37
CA ALA A 28 -10.70 -25.47 -10.72
C ALA A 28 -9.61 -25.83 -9.70
N ASP A 29 -9.18 -24.88 -8.86
CA ASP A 29 -8.23 -25.12 -7.77
C ASP A 29 -8.85 -25.86 -6.56
N GLY A 30 -10.18 -26.05 -6.56
CA GLY A 30 -10.96 -26.68 -5.49
C GLY A 30 -11.07 -25.87 -4.20
N LYS A 31 -10.50 -24.66 -4.14
CA LYS A 31 -10.40 -23.84 -2.92
C LYS A 31 -11.12 -22.51 -3.08
N SER A 32 -10.85 -21.78 -4.16
CA SER A 32 -11.41 -20.45 -4.41
C SER A 32 -12.85 -20.53 -4.94
N TYR A 33 -13.61 -19.46 -4.77
CA TYR A 33 -14.99 -19.35 -5.26
C TYR A 33 -15.00 -18.72 -6.66
N VAL A 34 -15.93 -19.18 -7.50
CA VAL A 34 -16.22 -18.53 -8.77
C VAL A 34 -16.95 -17.22 -8.50
N ASN A 35 -16.30 -16.09 -8.78
CA ASN A 35 -16.91 -14.76 -8.63
C ASN A 35 -17.51 -14.31 -9.98
N PRO A 36 -18.79 -13.89 -10.05
CA PRO A 36 -19.37 -13.35 -11.27
C PRO A 36 -18.61 -12.12 -11.79
N PRO A 37 -18.48 -11.96 -13.13
CA PRO A 37 -17.79 -10.80 -13.69
C PRO A 37 -18.60 -9.52 -13.47
N THR A 38 -17.93 -8.46 -13.00
CA THR A 38 -18.55 -7.15 -12.73
C THR A 38 -18.52 -6.19 -13.91
N GLY A 39 -17.82 -6.54 -15.00
CA GLY A 39 -17.66 -5.72 -16.21
C GLY A 39 -16.77 -4.46 -16.05
N LYS A 40 -16.40 -4.09 -14.83
CA LYS A 40 -15.50 -2.95 -14.53
C LYS A 40 -14.60 -3.24 -13.34
N LYS A 41 -13.42 -2.63 -13.32
CA LYS A 41 -12.53 -2.61 -12.14
C LYS A 41 -13.15 -1.76 -11.02
N SER A 42 -12.87 -2.11 -9.78
CA SER A 42 -13.22 -1.28 -8.62
C SER A 42 -12.56 0.09 -8.72
N ASP A 43 -13.26 1.16 -8.33
CA ASP A 43 -12.68 2.49 -8.23
C ASP A 43 -11.62 2.57 -7.12
N ALA A 44 -11.59 1.60 -6.20
CA ALA A 44 -10.52 1.46 -5.21
C ALA A 44 -9.14 1.28 -5.84
N TYR A 45 -9.00 0.88 -7.11
CA TYR A 45 -7.70 0.88 -7.78
C TYR A 45 -7.16 2.29 -8.07
N LYS A 46 -8.03 3.30 -8.10
CA LYS A 46 -7.69 4.68 -8.47
C LYS A 46 -7.43 5.56 -7.26
N SER A 47 -8.13 5.31 -6.15
CA SER A 47 -8.03 6.11 -4.92
C SER A 47 -8.25 5.23 -3.70
N PHE A 48 -7.59 5.57 -2.61
CA PHE A 48 -7.85 4.94 -1.32
C PHE A 48 -9.28 5.18 -0.87
N VAL A 49 -9.90 4.16 -0.28
CA VAL A 49 -11.20 4.28 0.35
C VAL A 49 -11.07 4.93 1.72
N THR A 50 -12.06 5.73 2.11
CA THR A 50 -12.18 6.28 3.47
C THR A 50 -12.01 5.16 4.50
N PRO A 51 -11.23 5.37 5.58
CA PRO A 51 -10.69 6.65 6.06
C PRO A 51 -9.28 7.01 5.57
N ILE A 52 -8.70 6.24 4.65
CA ILE A 52 -7.34 6.51 4.17
C ILE A 52 -7.37 7.76 3.29
N THR A 53 -6.46 8.70 3.57
CA THR A 53 -6.41 9.98 2.86
C THR A 53 -5.86 9.81 1.45
N ASN A 54 -6.42 10.56 0.50
CA ASN A 54 -5.86 10.74 -0.84
C ASN A 54 -5.16 12.11 -0.97
N GLY A 55 -4.82 12.74 0.15
CA GLY A 55 -4.19 14.05 0.20
C GLY A 55 -2.69 14.02 -0.14
N ILE A 56 -2.05 15.19 -0.02
CA ILE A 56 -0.64 15.39 -0.39
C ILE A 56 0.36 14.52 0.40
N ARG A 57 -0.05 13.96 1.55
CA ARG A 57 0.82 13.07 2.35
C ARG A 57 0.94 11.65 1.77
N GLY A 58 0.06 11.29 0.83
CA GLY A 58 -0.11 9.90 0.40
C GLY A 58 -1.03 9.15 1.36
N GLY A 59 -1.53 7.99 0.92
CA GLY A 59 -2.31 7.10 1.79
C GLY A 59 -1.42 6.27 2.71
N PHE A 60 -0.19 5.99 2.28
CA PHE A 60 0.80 5.23 3.03
C PHE A 60 2.20 5.77 2.79
N ASP A 61 3.03 5.67 3.82
CA ASP A 61 4.48 5.80 3.77
C ASP A 61 5.12 4.41 3.92
N VAL A 62 6.20 4.18 3.17
CA VAL A 62 7.04 2.99 3.28
C VAL A 62 8.39 3.48 3.76
N HIS A 63 8.78 3.08 4.96
CA HIS A 63 10.09 3.37 5.54
C HIS A 63 11.00 2.17 5.32
N ILE A 64 12.00 2.32 4.45
CA ILE A 64 12.99 1.28 4.17
C ILE A 64 14.16 1.52 5.10
N TYR A 65 14.42 0.57 6.00
CA TYR A 65 15.50 0.63 6.97
C TYR A 65 16.68 -0.21 6.53
N PHE A 66 17.88 0.23 6.92
CA PHE A 66 19.13 -0.50 6.73
C PHE A 66 20.11 -0.18 7.89
N LEU A 67 21.03 -1.09 8.16
CA LEU A 67 22.09 -0.92 9.13
C LEU A 67 23.17 -0.01 8.55
N GLN A 68 23.27 1.23 9.04
CA GLN A 68 24.29 2.20 8.57
C GLN A 68 25.75 1.77 8.82
N THR A 69 25.97 0.79 9.69
CA THR A 69 27.30 0.24 9.97
C THR A 69 27.68 -0.91 9.04
N ASP A 70 26.73 -1.39 8.23
CA ASP A 70 26.95 -2.44 7.25
C ASP A 70 27.09 -1.83 5.85
N GLU A 71 28.24 -2.07 5.22
CA GLU A 71 28.55 -1.50 3.90
C GLU A 71 27.70 -2.10 2.78
N GLU A 72 27.31 -3.38 2.89
CA GLU A 72 26.49 -4.06 1.89
C GLU A 72 25.05 -3.54 1.95
N GLU A 73 24.46 -3.45 3.15
CA GLU A 73 23.12 -2.90 3.30
C GLU A 73 23.07 -1.43 2.89
N THR A 74 24.10 -0.63 3.24
CA THR A 74 24.18 0.77 2.83
C THR A 74 24.24 0.91 1.31
N ARG A 75 25.07 0.10 0.63
CA ARG A 75 25.14 0.09 -0.84
C ARG A 75 23.80 -0.30 -1.44
N PHE A 76 23.21 -1.41 -0.98
CA PHE A 76 21.94 -1.91 -1.50
C PHE A 76 20.80 -0.89 -1.31
N ALA A 77 20.71 -0.24 -0.15
CA ALA A 77 19.69 0.77 0.11
C ALA A 77 19.80 1.97 -0.85
N ASN A 78 21.02 2.42 -1.17
CA ASN A 78 21.24 3.51 -2.12
C ASN A 78 20.89 3.10 -3.56
N GLU A 79 21.26 1.88 -3.97
CA GLU A 79 20.91 1.34 -5.29
C GLU A 79 19.39 1.15 -5.43
N LEU A 80 18.73 0.65 -4.39
CA LEU A 80 17.27 0.51 -4.34
C LEU A 80 16.59 1.89 -4.40
N TRP A 81 17.07 2.86 -3.63
CA TRP A 81 16.58 4.23 -3.66
C TRP A 81 16.67 4.83 -5.08
N GLU A 82 17.79 4.61 -5.78
CA GLU A 82 17.94 5.04 -7.17
C GLU A 82 16.99 4.29 -8.10
N ARG A 83 16.88 2.97 -7.97
CA ARG A 83 16.02 2.13 -8.80
C ARG A 83 14.55 2.55 -8.69
N ILE A 84 14.05 2.79 -7.47
CA ILE A 84 12.68 3.26 -7.25
C ILE A 84 12.44 4.58 -7.97
N ARG A 85 13.39 5.52 -7.92
CA ARG A 85 13.30 6.81 -8.63
C ARG A 85 13.24 6.65 -10.15
N ARG A 86 13.89 5.63 -10.70
CA ARG A 86 13.91 5.35 -12.15
C ARG A 86 12.65 4.62 -12.60
N GLU A 87 12.16 3.66 -11.82
CA GLU A 87 11.05 2.80 -12.21
C GLU A 87 9.67 3.40 -11.88
N PHE A 88 9.56 4.19 -10.80
CA PHE A 88 8.28 4.66 -10.26
C PHE A 88 8.27 6.18 -10.03
N PRO A 89 8.39 7.01 -11.08
CA PRO A 89 8.43 8.48 -10.95
C PRO A 89 7.14 9.09 -10.35
N GLU A 90 6.04 8.34 -10.32
CA GLU A 90 4.78 8.72 -9.69
C GLU A 90 4.79 8.61 -8.15
N LEU A 91 5.75 7.88 -7.57
CA LEU A 91 5.94 7.82 -6.13
C LEU A 91 6.71 9.05 -5.65
N ARG A 92 6.39 9.53 -4.44
CA ARG A 92 7.23 10.55 -3.79
C ARG A 92 8.25 9.85 -2.93
N ILE A 93 9.52 10.06 -3.22
CA ILE A 93 10.63 9.51 -2.43
C ILE A 93 11.46 10.64 -1.85
N TYR A 94 11.86 10.49 -0.60
CA TYR A 94 12.70 11.44 0.11
C TYR A 94 14.17 11.03 0.09
N ARG A 95 15.04 11.91 0.59
CA ARG A 95 16.47 11.61 0.71
C ARG A 95 16.72 10.39 1.60
N VAL A 96 17.87 9.76 1.39
CA VAL A 96 18.44 8.79 2.32
C VAL A 96 18.94 9.51 3.56
N TRP A 97 18.59 8.98 4.73
CA TRP A 97 19.14 9.35 6.02
C TRP A 97 20.10 8.26 6.47
N ASP A 98 21.35 8.63 6.74
CA ASP A 98 22.46 7.76 7.14
C ASP A 98 22.53 7.50 8.66
N ARG A 99 21.52 7.95 9.39
CA ARG A 99 21.44 7.87 10.85
C ARG A 99 19.99 7.88 11.32
N PRO A 100 19.72 7.44 12.57
CA PRO A 100 18.40 7.55 13.18
C PRO A 100 17.87 9.00 13.16
N ILE A 101 16.59 9.16 12.85
CA ILE A 101 15.93 10.48 12.79
C ILE A 101 14.48 10.38 13.28
N GLY A 102 14.10 11.22 14.23
CA GLY A 102 12.74 11.18 14.81
C GLY A 102 12.40 9.80 15.39
N PRO A 103 11.26 9.17 15.01
CA PRO A 103 10.87 7.84 15.51
C PRO A 103 11.60 6.68 14.82
N HIS A 104 12.50 6.95 13.86
CA HIS A 104 13.18 5.96 13.04
C HIS A 104 14.49 5.52 13.71
N PRO A 105 14.61 4.25 14.19
CA PRO A 105 15.74 3.82 15.02
C PRO A 105 17.00 3.44 14.24
N LEU A 106 16.93 3.35 12.91
CA LEU A 106 18.04 3.03 12.00
C LEU A 106 18.10 4.06 10.86
N ALA A 107 19.17 4.03 10.08
CA ALA A 107 19.22 4.72 8.79
C ALA A 107 18.10 4.23 7.87
N MET A 108 17.56 5.14 7.07
CA MET A 108 16.34 4.87 6.30
C MET A 108 16.07 5.87 5.17
N PHE A 109 15.14 5.53 4.28
CA PHE A 109 14.47 6.50 3.40
C PHE A 109 12.97 6.20 3.29
N GLU A 110 12.17 7.23 3.00
CA GLU A 110 10.71 7.15 2.92
C GLU A 110 10.23 7.23 1.46
N VAL A 111 9.24 6.40 1.12
CA VAL A 111 8.52 6.41 -0.15
C VAL A 111 7.01 6.49 0.12
N ASN A 112 6.32 7.46 -0.48
CA ASN A 112 4.89 7.69 -0.25
C ASN A 112 4.09 7.20 -1.45
N ILE A 113 3.00 6.49 -1.15
CA ILE A 113 2.10 5.88 -2.12
C ILE A 113 0.80 6.67 -2.15
N PHE A 114 0.41 7.12 -3.34
CA PHE A 114 -0.76 8.00 -3.54
C PHE A 114 -2.00 7.29 -4.04
N THR A 115 -1.86 6.10 -4.63
CA THR A 115 -3.00 5.31 -5.12
C THR A 115 -2.80 3.83 -4.82
N PRO A 116 -3.88 3.05 -4.59
CA PRO A 116 -3.78 1.60 -4.40
C PRO A 116 -3.21 0.86 -5.62
N GLY A 117 -3.45 1.34 -6.83
CA GLY A 117 -2.91 0.75 -8.05
C GLY A 117 -1.38 0.68 -8.07
N ASN A 118 -0.72 1.64 -7.41
CA ASN A 118 0.74 1.71 -7.32
C ASN A 118 1.35 0.64 -6.39
N TYR A 119 0.55 -0.14 -5.65
CA TYR A 119 1.04 -1.28 -4.88
C TYR A 119 1.44 -2.47 -5.77
N SER A 120 0.78 -2.64 -6.92
CA SER A 120 0.90 -3.86 -7.71
C SER A 120 2.30 -4.12 -8.34
N PRO A 121 3.11 -3.11 -8.71
CA PRO A 121 4.42 -3.35 -9.33
C PRO A 121 5.62 -3.26 -8.37
N ILE A 122 5.46 -2.84 -7.11
CA ILE A 122 6.56 -2.81 -6.13
C ILE A 122 6.82 -4.24 -5.61
N ARG A 123 7.49 -5.06 -6.43
CA ARG A 123 8.12 -6.30 -5.98
C ARG A 123 9.60 -5.98 -5.74
N ALA A 124 9.96 -5.72 -4.49
CA ALA A 124 11.35 -5.68 -4.03
C ALA A 124 11.92 -7.10 -3.98
#